data_AF-A0A965IUF3-F1
#
_entry.id   AF-A0A965IUF3-F1
#
_cell.length_a   1.000
_cell.length_b   1.000
_cell.length_c   1.000
_cell.angle_alpha   90.00
_cell.angle_beta   90.00
_cell.angle_gamma   90.00
#
_symmetry.space_group_name_H-M   'P 1'
#
loop_
_entity.id
_entity.type
_entity.pdbx_description
1 polymer ?
#
loop_
_entity_poly.entity_id
_entity_poly.type
_entity_poly.pdbx_seq_one_letter_code
_entity_poly.pdbx_strand_id
1 'polypeptide(L)'
;IALDIMGRHDSALAAYHWLANIQHNDGSWFNYYMPTGDIEDPKLDTNVTAYIAAGVWAHWLCTRDTKAVRELWPTVRAALDFVMGMRREDGMVLWAREVDAKPWDYALLTGSSSIRHALHCGAAIADLIGEPHPEWTAAADVIDRAINGNLAAFEPKDRWAMDWYYPVMTGAMTGVRAKARLAEGWDKFVLDDRGVRCVNDEQWVTAAETSECAIAHVAAGDRETAKELLLWTLPHRRDDGAYWTGIVYPTDPDKTIVHFPADEYSAYTAAAVIMAADAISGGSPASKLFTVPMVRRNAHLVVAPL
;
A
#
# COMPACT_ATOMS: atom_id res chain seq x y z
N ILE A 1 -5.58 -9.18 3.09
CA ILE A 1 -5.57 -8.16 4.19
C ILE A 1 -6.98 -7.91 4.73
N ALA A 2 -7.84 -7.10 4.12
CA ALA A 2 -9.16 -6.79 4.71
C ALA A 2 -10.03 -8.03 4.97
N LEU A 3 -9.99 -9.02 4.07
CA LEU A 3 -10.65 -10.31 4.29
C LEU A 3 -10.13 -11.03 5.54
N ASP A 4 -8.83 -11.03 5.80
CA ASP A 4 -8.25 -11.61 7.02
C ASP A 4 -8.67 -10.84 8.27
N ILE A 5 -8.68 -9.51 8.22
CA ILE A 5 -9.17 -8.66 9.31
C ILE A 5 -10.62 -9.03 9.67
N MET A 6 -11.44 -9.33 8.66
CA MET A 6 -12.84 -9.71 8.82
C MET A 6 -13.05 -11.21 9.11
N GLY A 7 -11.99 -11.98 9.39
CA GLY A 7 -12.08 -13.42 9.67
C GLY A 7 -12.42 -14.30 8.46
N ARG A 8 -12.34 -13.75 7.24
CA ARG A 8 -12.58 -14.48 5.98
C ARG A 8 -11.29 -15.04 5.41
N HIS A 9 -10.60 -15.84 6.24
CA HIS A 9 -9.26 -16.36 5.95
C HIS A 9 -9.22 -17.24 4.69
N ASP A 10 -10.22 -18.09 4.49
CA ASP A 10 -10.30 -18.95 3.29
C ASP A 10 -10.41 -18.11 2.01
N SER A 11 -11.18 -17.02 2.05
CA SER A 11 -11.31 -16.11 0.91
C SER A 11 -10.01 -15.33 0.65
N ALA A 12 -9.30 -14.91 1.70
CA ALA A 12 -8.00 -14.28 1.56
C ALA A 12 -6.97 -15.24 0.96
N LEU A 13 -6.92 -16.47 1.48
CA LEU A 13 -5.99 -17.51 1.04
C LEU A 13 -6.26 -17.92 -0.42
N ALA A 14 -7.54 -18.00 -0.82
CA ALA A 14 -7.91 -18.25 -2.22
C ALA A 14 -7.35 -17.19 -3.18
N ALA A 15 -7.33 -15.91 -2.78
CA ALA A 15 -6.73 -14.85 -3.58
C ALA A 15 -5.20 -15.02 -3.71
N TYR A 16 -4.52 -15.40 -2.63
CA TYR A 16 -3.07 -15.65 -2.66
C TYR A 16 -2.71 -16.90 -3.49
N HIS A 17 -3.50 -17.97 -3.41
CA HIS A 17 -3.32 -19.14 -4.27
C HIS A 17 -3.58 -18.83 -5.74
N TRP A 18 -4.58 -17.98 -6.04
CA TRP A 18 -4.79 -17.54 -7.41
C TRP A 18 -3.55 -16.82 -7.95
N LEU A 19 -2.99 -15.86 -7.20
CA LEU A 19 -1.73 -15.19 -7.57
C LEU A 19 -0.58 -16.19 -7.77
N ALA A 20 -0.41 -17.14 -6.86
CA ALA A 20 0.62 -18.17 -6.98
C ALA A 20 0.47 -19.01 -8.26
N ASN A 21 -0.76 -19.34 -8.64
CA ASN A 21 -1.06 -20.17 -9.82
C ASN A 21 -0.81 -19.45 -11.15
N ILE A 22 -0.92 -18.13 -11.18
CA ILE A 22 -0.77 -17.33 -12.41
C ILE A 22 0.54 -16.53 -12.46
N GLN A 23 1.42 -16.69 -11.47
CA GLN A 23 2.69 -15.98 -11.42
C GLN A 23 3.57 -16.34 -12.63
N HIS A 24 4.15 -15.33 -13.26
CA HIS A 24 5.09 -15.55 -14.35
C HIS A 24 6.40 -16.16 -13.85
N ASN A 25 7.16 -16.78 -14.75
CA ASN A 25 8.44 -17.41 -14.42
C ASN A 25 9.46 -16.44 -13.80
N ASP A 26 9.36 -15.15 -14.10
CA ASP A 26 10.23 -14.11 -13.55
C ASP A 26 9.75 -13.57 -12.19
N GLY A 27 8.62 -14.05 -11.67
CA GLY A 27 8.04 -13.66 -10.39
C GLY A 27 6.98 -12.55 -10.47
N SER A 28 6.77 -11.97 -11.65
CA SER A 28 5.81 -10.87 -11.86
C SER A 28 4.38 -11.33 -12.15
N TRP A 29 3.48 -10.36 -12.21
CA TRP A 29 2.13 -10.48 -12.77
C TRP A 29 1.87 -9.31 -13.72
N PHE A 30 0.91 -9.48 -14.62
CA PHE A 30 0.32 -8.35 -15.34
C PHE A 30 -0.46 -7.45 -14.38
N ASN A 31 -0.58 -6.18 -14.73
CA ASN A 31 -1.16 -5.16 -13.87
C ASN A 31 -2.67 -5.39 -13.65
N TYR A 32 -3.41 -5.80 -14.68
CA TYR A 32 -4.84 -6.10 -14.57
C TYR A 32 -5.28 -7.33 -15.35
N TYR A 33 -6.22 -8.06 -14.74
CA TYR A 33 -6.87 -9.24 -15.29
C TYR A 33 -8.38 -9.10 -15.21
N MET A 34 -9.07 -9.52 -16.26
CA MET A 34 -10.52 -9.64 -16.28
C MET A 34 -10.98 -10.85 -15.45
N PRO A 35 -12.24 -10.89 -14.96
CA PRO A 35 -12.78 -12.05 -14.24
C PRO A 35 -12.75 -13.36 -15.03
N THR A 36 -12.68 -13.30 -16.36
CA THR A 36 -12.54 -14.44 -17.27
C THR A 36 -11.13 -15.04 -17.27
N GLY A 37 -10.14 -14.34 -16.70
CA GLY A 37 -8.71 -14.67 -16.76
C GLY A 37 -7.98 -13.98 -17.93
N ASP A 38 -8.69 -13.24 -18.79
CA ASP A 38 -8.08 -12.47 -19.87
C ASP A 38 -7.26 -11.30 -19.33
N ILE A 39 -6.22 -10.91 -20.06
CA ILE A 39 -5.33 -9.80 -19.69
C ILE A 39 -6.00 -8.47 -20.08
N GLU A 40 -6.13 -7.55 -19.12
CA GLU A 40 -6.63 -6.20 -19.36
C GLU A 40 -5.47 -5.22 -19.57
N ASP A 41 -4.45 -5.28 -18.71
CA ASP A 41 -3.25 -4.43 -18.79
C ASP A 41 -2.00 -5.29 -18.57
N PRO A 42 -1.19 -5.53 -19.62
CA PRO A 42 0.01 -6.37 -19.53
C PRO A 42 1.22 -5.66 -18.90
N LYS A 43 1.11 -4.40 -18.45
CA LYS A 43 2.19 -3.70 -17.75
C LYS A 43 2.67 -4.50 -16.54
N LEU A 44 3.98 -4.49 -16.27
CA LEU A 44 4.56 -5.09 -15.08
C LEU A 44 4.94 -4.01 -14.08
N ASP A 45 4.13 -3.85 -13.03
CA ASP A 45 4.27 -2.85 -11.98
C ASP A 45 4.98 -3.44 -10.74
N THR A 46 6.04 -2.78 -10.27
CA THR A 46 6.86 -3.30 -9.16
C THR A 46 6.18 -3.17 -7.80
N ASN A 47 5.40 -2.12 -7.54
CA ASN A 47 4.70 -1.97 -6.26
C ASN A 47 3.51 -2.92 -6.12
N VAL A 48 2.77 -3.17 -7.20
CA VAL A 48 1.70 -4.17 -7.22
C VAL A 48 2.28 -5.57 -7.00
N THR A 49 3.37 -5.91 -7.72
CA THR A 49 4.06 -7.20 -7.59
C THR A 49 4.58 -7.43 -6.17
N ALA A 50 5.19 -6.42 -5.54
CA ALA A 50 5.73 -6.56 -4.19
C ALA A 50 4.63 -6.83 -3.14
N TYR A 51 3.41 -6.34 -3.36
CA TYR A 51 2.37 -6.23 -2.32
C TYR A 51 1.86 -7.59 -1.81
N ILE A 52 2.08 -8.68 -2.54
CA ILE A 52 1.79 -10.04 -2.06
C ILE A 52 2.47 -10.32 -0.71
N ALA A 53 3.68 -9.80 -0.49
CA ALA A 53 4.40 -9.97 0.77
C ALA A 53 3.64 -9.37 1.96
N ALA A 54 3.06 -8.17 1.80
CA ALA A 54 2.22 -7.55 2.83
C ALA A 54 0.93 -8.36 3.07
N GLY A 55 0.34 -8.90 2.00
CA GLY A 55 -0.82 -9.78 2.07
C GLY A 55 -0.58 -11.05 2.89
N VAL A 56 0.45 -11.82 2.52
CA VAL A 56 0.81 -13.08 3.20
C VAL A 56 1.23 -12.83 4.65
N TRP A 57 1.95 -11.73 4.91
CA TRP A 57 2.30 -11.35 6.28
C TRP A 57 1.06 -11.02 7.11
N ALA A 58 0.11 -10.26 6.56
CA ALA A 58 -1.17 -9.97 7.23
C ALA A 58 -1.95 -11.25 7.54
N HIS A 59 -2.00 -12.20 6.59
CA HIS A 59 -2.63 -13.50 6.80
C HIS A 59 -2.01 -14.22 7.99
N TRP A 60 -0.68 -14.33 8.03
CA TRP A 60 0.02 -14.94 9.16
C TRP A 60 -0.22 -14.22 10.49
N LEU A 61 -0.27 -12.88 10.50
CA LEU A 61 -0.57 -12.12 11.73
C LEU A 61 -1.94 -12.53 12.30
N CYS A 62 -2.94 -12.69 11.44
CA CYS A 62 -4.30 -13.07 11.82
C CYS A 62 -4.45 -14.55 12.18
N THR A 63 -3.87 -15.47 11.41
CA THR A 63 -4.15 -16.91 11.52
C THR A 63 -3.06 -17.69 12.24
N ARG A 64 -1.83 -17.18 12.26
CA ARG A 64 -0.61 -17.91 12.65
C ARG A 64 -0.35 -19.18 11.85
N ASP A 65 -0.95 -19.31 10.66
CA ASP A 65 -0.79 -20.48 9.81
C ASP A 65 0.56 -20.47 9.09
N THR A 66 1.58 -21.04 9.75
CA THR A 66 2.90 -21.25 9.15
C THR A 66 2.91 -22.23 7.98
N LYS A 67 1.91 -23.10 7.84
CA LYS A 67 1.84 -24.02 6.69
C LYS A 67 1.49 -23.25 5.43
N ALA A 68 0.45 -22.41 5.48
CA ALA A 68 0.08 -21.54 4.37
C ALA A 68 1.23 -20.59 3.97
N VAL A 69 1.95 -20.04 4.96
CA VAL A 69 3.13 -19.20 4.69
C VAL A 69 4.23 -19.98 3.96
N ARG A 70 4.56 -21.21 4.40
CA ARG A 70 5.57 -22.03 3.73
C ARG A 70 5.16 -22.41 2.31
N GLU A 71 3.87 -22.64 2.08
CA GLU A 71 3.32 -22.94 0.76
C GLU A 71 3.44 -21.75 -0.20
N LEU A 72 3.13 -20.53 0.28
CA LEU A 72 3.19 -19.30 -0.52
C LEU A 72 4.58 -18.66 -0.58
N TRP A 73 5.55 -19.17 0.19
CA TRP A 73 6.90 -18.60 0.25
C TRP A 73 7.59 -18.50 -1.12
N PRO A 74 7.59 -19.54 -1.98
CA PRO A 74 8.22 -19.45 -3.29
C PRO A 74 7.66 -18.30 -4.13
N THR A 75 6.36 -18.04 -4.04
CA THR A 75 5.67 -16.95 -4.74
C THR A 75 6.10 -15.58 -4.21
N VAL A 76 6.13 -15.40 -2.88
CA VAL A 76 6.58 -14.16 -2.24
C VAL A 76 8.03 -13.86 -2.60
N ARG A 77 8.91 -14.87 -2.49
CA ARG A 77 10.33 -14.73 -2.81
C ARG A 77 10.54 -14.33 -4.27
N ALA A 78 9.92 -15.04 -5.22
CA ALA A 78 10.04 -14.73 -6.63
C ALA A 78 9.54 -13.32 -6.97
N ALA A 79 8.43 -12.88 -6.35
CA ALA A 79 7.92 -11.53 -6.53
C ALA A 79 8.89 -10.45 -6.03
N LEU A 80 9.51 -10.65 -4.86
CA LEU A 80 10.49 -9.70 -4.34
C LEU A 80 11.81 -9.76 -5.11
N ASP A 81 12.22 -10.92 -5.61
CA ASP A 81 13.39 -11.05 -6.48
C ASP A 81 13.21 -10.28 -7.80
N PHE A 82 12.02 -10.35 -8.41
CA PHE A 82 11.64 -9.51 -9.56
C PHE A 82 11.80 -8.02 -9.26
N VAL A 83 11.20 -7.56 -8.16
CA VAL A 83 11.22 -6.16 -7.72
C VAL A 83 12.65 -5.70 -7.46
N MET A 84 13.47 -6.55 -6.85
CA MET A 84 14.88 -6.26 -6.59
C MET A 84 15.74 -6.24 -7.86
N GLY A 85 15.34 -6.96 -8.91
CA GLY A 85 15.93 -6.92 -10.24
C GLY A 85 15.61 -5.62 -11.00
N MET A 86 14.55 -4.90 -10.63
CA MET A 86 14.14 -3.62 -11.23
C MET A 86 14.82 -2.40 -10.59
N ARG A 87 15.91 -2.61 -9.85
CA ARG A 87 16.67 -1.52 -9.21
C ARG A 87 17.62 -0.82 -10.19
N ARG A 88 17.75 0.48 -10.01
CA ARG A 88 18.82 1.31 -10.56
C ARG A 88 20.12 1.09 -9.79
N GLU A 89 21.23 1.63 -10.33
CA GLU A 89 22.54 1.59 -9.69
C GLU A 89 22.57 2.29 -8.31
N ASP A 90 21.74 3.32 -8.12
CA ASP A 90 21.58 4.01 -6.83
C ASP A 90 20.69 3.25 -5.82
N GLY A 91 20.17 2.08 -6.22
CA GLY A 91 19.35 1.20 -5.41
C GLY A 91 17.85 1.52 -5.40
N MET A 92 17.42 2.59 -6.09
CA MET A 92 15.99 2.91 -6.24
C MET A 92 15.30 1.90 -7.18
N VAL A 93 14.06 1.54 -6.88
CA VAL A 93 13.28 0.60 -7.71
C VAL A 93 12.48 1.37 -8.75
N LEU A 94 12.61 0.95 -10.01
CA LEU A 94 11.87 1.52 -11.13
C LEU A 94 10.40 1.15 -11.05
N TRP A 95 9.51 2.06 -11.46
CA TRP A 95 8.07 1.86 -11.30
C TRP A 95 7.55 0.67 -12.11
N ALA A 96 7.80 0.64 -13.41
CA ALA A 96 7.25 -0.41 -14.26
C ALA A 96 8.06 -0.65 -15.53
N ARG A 97 7.69 -1.70 -16.25
CA ARG A 97 8.09 -1.98 -17.64
C ARG A 97 6.92 -2.58 -18.42
N GLU A 98 6.96 -2.41 -19.74
CA GLU A 98 6.20 -3.29 -20.63
C GLU A 98 6.91 -4.65 -20.74
N VAL A 99 6.17 -5.72 -21.07
CA VAL A 99 6.64 -7.12 -21.07
C VAL A 99 7.98 -7.31 -21.79
N ASP A 100 8.12 -6.71 -22.98
CA ASP A 100 9.30 -6.82 -23.84
C ASP A 100 10.07 -5.50 -23.99
N ALA A 101 9.92 -4.59 -23.03
CA ALA A 101 10.56 -3.28 -23.06
C ALA A 101 11.61 -3.12 -21.96
N LYS A 102 12.47 -2.11 -22.17
CA LYS A 102 13.30 -1.59 -21.08
C LYS A 102 12.38 -1.02 -19.99
N PRO A 103 12.75 -1.19 -18.72
CA PRO A 103 12.12 -0.46 -17.63
C PRO A 103 12.07 1.04 -17.88
N TRP A 104 11.02 1.69 -17.37
CA TRP A 104 10.99 3.14 -17.25
C TRP A 104 12.16 3.62 -16.39
N ASP A 105 12.60 4.86 -16.56
CA ASP A 105 13.83 5.38 -15.98
C ASP A 105 13.62 6.12 -14.63
N TYR A 106 12.41 6.05 -14.06
CA TYR A 106 12.05 6.76 -12.84
C TYR A 106 11.38 5.87 -11.77
N ALA A 107 11.45 6.35 -10.53
CA ALA A 107 10.82 5.76 -9.35
C ALA A 107 9.69 6.67 -8.86
N LEU A 108 8.62 6.09 -8.33
CA LEU A 108 7.53 6.82 -7.69
C LEU A 108 7.72 6.87 -6.18
N LEU A 109 7.40 7.99 -5.53
CA LEU A 109 7.44 8.12 -4.08
C LEU A 109 6.42 7.18 -3.41
N THR A 110 5.17 7.22 -3.87
CA THR A 110 4.10 6.29 -3.44
C THR A 110 4.50 4.82 -3.67
N GLY A 111 4.94 4.48 -4.88
CA GLY A 111 5.34 3.10 -5.24
C GLY A 111 6.50 2.60 -4.38
N SER A 112 7.54 3.42 -4.19
CA SER A 112 8.70 3.09 -3.36
C SER A 112 8.33 2.93 -1.89
N SER A 113 7.42 3.76 -1.39
CA SER A 113 6.86 3.63 -0.03
C SER A 113 6.18 2.27 0.18
N SER A 114 5.37 1.85 -0.80
CA SER A 114 4.72 0.53 -0.80
C SER A 114 5.72 -0.63 -0.90
N ILE A 115 6.70 -0.54 -1.81
CA ILE A 115 7.76 -1.55 -1.97
C ILE A 115 8.59 -1.67 -0.70
N ARG A 116 8.97 -0.56 -0.08
CA ARG A 116 9.68 -0.53 1.21
C ARG A 116 8.90 -1.29 2.28
N HIS A 117 7.59 -1.07 2.37
CA HIS A 117 6.73 -1.81 3.31
C HIS A 117 6.69 -3.32 2.99
N ALA A 118 6.49 -3.68 1.72
CA ALA A 118 6.47 -5.05 1.26
C ALA A 118 7.80 -5.79 1.51
N LEU A 119 8.96 -5.14 1.32
CA LEU A 119 10.27 -5.71 1.62
C LEU A 119 10.43 -6.05 3.10
N HIS A 120 9.92 -5.22 4.01
CA HIS A 120 9.90 -5.53 5.44
C HIS A 120 8.97 -6.71 5.78
N CYS A 121 7.79 -6.78 5.14
CA CYS A 121 6.89 -7.92 5.27
C CYS A 121 7.55 -9.21 4.76
N GLY A 122 8.21 -9.16 3.59
CA GLY A 122 8.97 -10.26 3.02
C GLY A 122 10.09 -10.73 3.94
N ALA A 123 10.89 -9.80 4.48
CA ALA A 123 11.95 -10.12 5.42
C ALA A 123 11.41 -10.77 6.72
N ALA A 124 10.25 -10.34 7.20
CA ALA A 124 9.62 -10.96 8.37
C ALA A 124 9.10 -12.38 8.07
N ILE A 125 8.58 -12.62 6.87
CA ILE A 125 8.22 -13.97 6.39
C ILE A 125 9.47 -14.85 6.30
N ALA A 126 10.55 -14.31 5.71
CA ALA A 126 11.85 -14.97 5.55
C ALA A 126 12.43 -15.43 6.89
N ASP A 127 12.44 -14.55 7.90
CA ASP A 127 12.85 -14.85 9.27
C ASP A 127 11.96 -15.94 9.91
N LEU A 128 10.64 -15.89 9.67
CA LEU A 128 9.68 -16.84 10.22
C LEU A 128 9.89 -18.28 9.70
N ILE A 129 10.26 -18.43 8.43
CA ILE A 129 10.44 -19.77 7.82
C ILE A 129 11.85 -20.32 8.00
N GLY A 130 12.82 -19.47 8.36
CA GLY A 130 14.24 -19.82 8.55
C GLY A 130 15.13 -19.58 7.32
N GLU A 131 14.75 -18.69 6.40
CA GLU A 131 15.53 -18.33 5.20
C GLU A 131 15.75 -16.81 5.13
N PRO A 132 16.62 -16.21 5.98
CA PRO A 132 16.76 -14.75 6.05
C PRO A 132 17.26 -14.12 4.74
N HIS A 133 16.63 -13.01 4.32
CA HIS A 133 16.99 -12.20 3.15
C HIS A 133 17.39 -10.77 3.57
N PRO A 134 18.62 -10.57 4.12
CA PRO A 134 19.05 -9.26 4.64
C PRO A 134 19.09 -8.16 3.57
N GLU A 135 19.31 -8.51 2.30
CA GLU A 135 19.33 -7.60 1.16
C GLU A 135 18.01 -6.85 0.95
N TRP A 136 16.86 -7.46 1.28
CA TRP A 136 15.56 -6.79 1.21
C TRP A 136 15.45 -5.67 2.25
N THR A 137 15.94 -5.93 3.47
CA THR A 137 15.99 -4.89 4.50
C THR A 137 16.99 -3.79 4.19
N ALA A 138 18.11 -4.11 3.52
CA ALA A 138 19.09 -3.12 3.07
C ALA A 138 18.52 -2.23 1.95
N ALA A 139 17.74 -2.79 1.03
CA ALA A 139 17.04 -2.02 -0.01
C ALA A 139 15.97 -1.12 0.58
N ALA A 140 15.21 -1.60 1.57
CA ALA A 140 14.27 -0.77 2.32
C ALA A 140 14.97 0.44 2.98
N ASP A 141 16.18 0.26 3.54
CA ASP A 141 16.96 1.38 4.09
C ASP A 141 17.40 2.40 3.03
N VAL A 142 17.71 1.96 1.81
CA VAL A 142 18.04 2.87 0.69
C VAL A 142 16.83 3.74 0.37
N ILE A 143 15.66 3.13 0.26
CA ILE A 143 14.39 3.84 0.01
C ILE A 143 14.08 4.80 1.16
N ASP A 144 14.25 4.36 2.42
CA ASP A 144 14.06 5.22 3.59
C ASP A 144 14.97 6.46 3.53
N ARG A 145 16.25 6.30 3.14
CA ARG A 145 17.16 7.44 2.96
C ARG A 145 16.72 8.38 1.83
N ALA A 146 16.23 7.86 0.71
CA ALA A 146 15.73 8.69 -0.38
C ALA A 146 14.48 9.47 0.03
N ILE A 147 13.47 8.80 0.59
CA ILE A 147 12.24 9.42 1.11
C ILE A 147 12.56 10.49 2.15
N ASN A 148 13.54 10.22 3.04
CA ASN A 148 13.88 11.14 4.10
C ASN A 148 14.90 12.23 3.71
N GLY A 149 15.70 12.04 2.66
CA GLY A 149 16.82 12.92 2.35
C GLY A 149 16.68 13.67 1.03
N ASN A 150 15.99 13.12 0.05
CA ASN A 150 15.99 13.62 -1.32
C ASN A 150 14.72 13.22 -2.08
N LEU A 151 13.63 13.97 -1.89
CA LEU A 151 12.39 13.74 -2.64
C LEU A 151 12.53 14.01 -4.15
N ALA A 152 13.54 14.77 -4.57
CA ALA A 152 13.83 14.98 -5.99
C ALA A 152 14.41 13.74 -6.71
N ALA A 153 14.67 12.65 -5.97
CA ALA A 153 15.01 11.36 -6.56
C ALA A 153 13.80 10.63 -7.19
N PHE A 154 12.58 11.09 -6.90
CA PHE A 154 11.34 10.53 -7.41
C PHE A 154 10.76 11.40 -8.53
N GLU A 155 10.03 10.76 -9.44
CA GLU A 155 9.21 11.48 -10.42
C GLU A 155 8.15 12.30 -9.69
N PRO A 156 8.02 13.62 -9.96
CA PRO A 156 7.08 14.47 -9.25
C PRO A 156 5.64 14.07 -9.53
N LYS A 157 4.94 13.61 -8.49
CA LYS A 157 3.49 13.35 -8.49
C LYS A 157 2.78 14.21 -7.44
N ASP A 158 3.18 15.48 -7.31
CA ASP A 158 2.59 16.46 -6.39
C ASP A 158 1.09 16.70 -6.59
N ARG A 159 0.55 16.30 -7.74
CA ARG A 159 -0.87 16.33 -8.06
C ARG A 159 -1.69 15.33 -7.24
N TRP A 160 -1.13 14.18 -6.87
CA TRP A 160 -1.85 13.05 -6.27
C TRP A 160 -1.66 12.98 -4.76
N ALA A 161 -2.74 12.71 -4.01
CA ALA A 161 -2.71 12.69 -2.54
C ALA A 161 -1.85 11.56 -1.96
N MET A 162 -1.72 10.45 -2.68
CA MET A 162 -0.92 9.31 -2.21
C MET A 162 0.53 9.70 -1.94
N ASP A 163 1.14 10.55 -2.78
CA ASP A 163 2.52 11.05 -2.58
C ASP A 163 2.68 11.92 -1.32
N TRP A 164 1.56 12.41 -0.78
CA TRP A 164 1.52 13.12 0.49
C TRP A 164 1.49 12.18 1.69
N TYR A 165 0.56 11.21 1.75
CA TYR A 165 0.35 10.40 2.96
C TYR A 165 1.05 9.01 2.94
N TYR A 166 1.38 8.43 1.80
CA TYR A 166 1.99 7.07 1.72
C TYR A 166 3.31 6.93 2.48
N PRO A 167 4.24 7.91 2.42
CA PRO A 167 5.48 7.82 3.19
C PRO A 167 5.21 7.66 4.69
N VAL A 168 4.12 8.24 5.20
CA VAL A 168 3.70 8.10 6.60
C VAL A 168 2.97 6.78 6.84
N MET A 169 1.97 6.44 6.00
CA MET A 169 1.18 5.21 6.11
C MET A 169 2.05 3.94 6.08
N THR A 170 3.14 3.94 5.33
CA THR A 170 4.03 2.78 5.15
C THR A 170 5.21 2.75 6.13
N GLY A 171 5.29 3.75 7.00
CA GLY A 171 6.31 3.86 8.05
C GLY A 171 7.69 4.34 7.59
N ALA A 172 7.83 4.84 6.36
CA ALA A 172 9.08 5.43 5.86
C ALA A 172 9.37 6.81 6.49
N MET A 173 8.32 7.59 6.78
CA MET A 173 8.38 8.80 7.59
C MET A 173 7.64 8.58 8.90
N THR A 174 8.29 8.89 10.03
CA THR A 174 7.74 8.66 11.37
C THR A 174 7.92 9.86 12.28
N GLY A 175 7.30 9.84 13.45
CA GLY A 175 7.48 10.85 14.50
C GLY A 175 7.11 12.27 14.08
N VAL A 176 7.93 13.25 14.48
CA VAL A 176 7.68 14.68 14.20
C VAL A 176 7.62 14.96 12.70
N ARG A 177 8.44 14.27 11.90
CA ARG A 177 8.45 14.43 10.44
C ARG A 177 7.14 13.98 9.81
N ALA A 178 6.60 12.84 10.25
CA ALA A 178 5.31 12.36 9.77
C ALA A 178 4.20 13.38 10.04
N LYS A 179 4.15 13.94 11.25
CA LYS A 179 3.18 14.97 11.63
C LYS A 179 3.33 16.23 10.78
N ALA A 180 4.56 16.70 10.58
CA ALA A 180 4.83 17.87 9.74
C ALA A 180 4.41 17.65 8.28
N ARG A 181 4.70 16.46 7.72
CA ARG A 181 4.31 16.08 6.37
C ARG A 181 2.79 16.06 6.20
N LEU A 182 2.06 15.45 7.14
CA LEU A 182 0.60 15.45 7.13
C LEU A 182 0.06 16.88 7.21
N ALA A 183 0.54 17.70 8.15
CA ALA A 183 0.11 19.09 8.26
C ALA A 183 0.35 19.93 6.98
N GLU A 184 1.48 19.74 6.30
CA GLU A 184 1.85 20.49 5.09
C GLU A 184 0.87 20.26 3.92
N GLY A 185 0.36 19.04 3.75
CA GLY A 185 -0.53 18.71 2.63
C GLY A 185 -2.02 18.84 2.95
N TRP A 186 -2.39 19.19 4.19
CA TRP A 186 -3.78 19.21 4.64
C TRP A 186 -4.67 20.09 3.76
N ASP A 187 -4.37 21.39 3.68
CA ASP A 187 -5.19 22.36 2.93
C ASP A 187 -5.26 22.04 1.42
N LYS A 188 -4.24 21.33 0.92
CA LYS A 188 -4.13 20.95 -0.49
C LYS A 188 -5.03 19.77 -0.82
N PHE A 189 -5.08 18.76 0.04
CA PHE A 189 -5.73 17.49 -0.27
C PHE A 189 -7.02 17.25 0.51
N VAL A 190 -7.26 17.92 1.62
CA VAL A 190 -8.48 17.73 2.42
C VAL A 190 -9.54 18.75 2.02
N LEU A 191 -10.78 18.26 1.86
CA LEU A 191 -11.98 19.08 1.94
C LEU A 191 -12.60 18.83 3.31
N ASP A 192 -12.67 19.88 4.12
CA ASP A 192 -13.31 19.83 5.43
C ASP A 192 -14.74 19.29 5.30
N ASP A 193 -15.10 18.39 6.23
CA ASP A 193 -16.37 17.68 6.29
C ASP A 193 -16.67 16.75 5.10
N ARG A 194 -15.74 16.54 4.17
CA ARG A 194 -15.94 15.71 2.98
C ARG A 194 -14.96 14.54 2.86
N GLY A 195 -13.68 14.74 3.16
CA GLY A 195 -12.63 13.73 2.98
C GLY A 195 -11.43 14.22 2.18
N VAL A 196 -10.65 13.26 1.67
CA VAL A 196 -9.39 13.50 0.95
C VAL A 196 -9.63 13.43 -0.56
N ARG A 197 -9.17 14.46 -1.27
CA ARG A 197 -9.12 14.51 -2.73
C ARG A 197 -8.16 13.44 -3.26
N CYS A 198 -8.51 12.77 -4.35
CA CYS A 198 -7.54 11.93 -5.06
C CYS A 198 -6.44 12.80 -5.72
N VAL A 199 -6.84 13.96 -6.27
CA VAL A 199 -5.95 14.93 -6.93
C VAL A 199 -6.26 16.35 -6.47
N ASN A 200 -5.24 17.19 -6.34
CA ASN A 200 -5.38 18.52 -5.73
C ASN A 200 -6.08 19.58 -6.61
N ASP A 201 -6.24 19.31 -7.89
CA ASP A 201 -6.80 20.23 -8.89
C ASP A 201 -8.28 19.96 -9.17
N GLU A 202 -8.85 18.92 -8.57
CA GLU A 202 -10.26 18.56 -8.67
C GLU A 202 -10.88 18.40 -7.29
N GLN A 203 -12.15 18.77 -7.15
CA GLN A 203 -12.91 18.53 -5.92
C GLN A 203 -13.46 17.09 -5.86
N TRP A 204 -12.63 16.12 -6.25
CA TRP A 204 -12.98 14.71 -6.33
C TRP A 204 -12.41 13.97 -5.12
N VAL A 205 -13.29 13.66 -4.15
CA VAL A 205 -12.98 12.99 -2.90
C VAL A 205 -13.30 11.51 -2.99
N THR A 206 -12.36 10.67 -2.61
CA THR A 206 -12.49 9.21 -2.70
C THR A 206 -12.46 8.59 -1.32
N ALA A 207 -13.28 7.54 -1.14
CA ALA A 207 -13.36 6.85 0.14
C ALA A 207 -12.06 6.10 0.47
N ALA A 208 -11.33 5.61 -0.54
CA ALA A 208 -10.05 4.95 -0.37
C ALA A 208 -8.98 5.90 0.17
N GLU A 209 -8.69 7.02 -0.53
CA GLU A 209 -7.70 8.01 -0.10
C GLU A 209 -8.03 8.60 1.27
N THR A 210 -9.32 8.82 1.55
CA THR A 210 -9.76 9.28 2.86
C THR A 210 -9.44 8.26 3.95
N SER A 211 -9.71 6.97 3.69
CA SER A 211 -9.44 5.88 4.64
C SER A 211 -7.95 5.61 4.83
N GLU A 212 -7.16 5.64 3.76
CA GLU A 212 -5.71 5.44 3.83
C GLU A 212 -5.00 6.60 4.52
N CYS A 213 -5.44 7.84 4.27
CA CYS A 213 -4.98 8.99 5.04
C CYS A 213 -5.33 8.85 6.52
N ALA A 214 -6.51 8.31 6.87
CA ALA A 214 -6.83 8.00 8.26
C ALA A 214 -5.82 7.00 8.88
N ILE A 215 -5.39 5.97 8.14
CA ILE A 215 -4.33 5.04 8.58
C ILE A 215 -3.01 5.79 8.80
N ALA A 216 -2.64 6.72 7.91
CA ALA A 216 -1.46 7.56 8.07
C ALA A 216 -1.52 8.43 9.35
N HIS A 217 -2.68 9.01 9.67
CA HIS A 217 -2.89 9.75 10.93
C HIS A 217 -2.76 8.83 12.15
N VAL A 218 -3.29 7.60 12.11
CA VAL A 218 -3.05 6.62 13.19
C VAL A 218 -1.55 6.33 13.34
N ALA A 219 -0.82 6.12 12.23
CA ALA A 219 0.62 5.88 12.23
C ALA A 219 1.42 7.07 12.81
N ALA A 220 0.95 8.30 12.59
CA ALA A 220 1.50 9.52 13.19
C ALA A 220 1.10 9.73 14.66
N GLY A 221 0.24 8.87 15.22
CA GLY A 221 -0.26 8.94 16.59
C GLY A 221 -1.42 9.91 16.79
N ASP A 222 -2.09 10.32 15.71
CA ASP A 222 -3.23 11.23 15.71
C ASP A 222 -4.54 10.47 15.43
N ARG A 223 -5.06 9.84 16.48
CA ARG A 223 -6.24 8.96 16.38
C ARG A 223 -7.55 9.73 16.24
N GLU A 224 -7.61 10.99 16.66
CA GLU A 224 -8.87 11.76 16.60
C GLU A 224 -9.13 12.19 15.16
N THR A 225 -8.15 12.80 14.48
CA THR A 225 -8.29 13.13 13.06
C THR A 225 -8.51 11.88 12.20
N ALA A 226 -7.89 10.74 12.53
CA ALA A 226 -8.16 9.48 11.84
C ALA A 226 -9.64 9.04 11.94
N LYS A 227 -10.28 9.21 13.10
CA LYS A 227 -11.71 8.91 13.27
C LYS A 227 -12.58 9.86 12.46
N GLU A 228 -12.25 11.15 12.44
CA GLU A 228 -12.98 12.15 11.66
C GLU A 228 -12.92 11.82 10.16
N LEU A 229 -11.72 11.56 9.63
CA LEU A 229 -11.52 11.13 8.25
C LEU A 229 -12.35 9.86 7.94
N LEU A 230 -12.32 8.85 8.81
CA LEU A 230 -13.12 7.64 8.60
C LEU A 230 -14.63 7.95 8.58
N LEU A 231 -15.12 8.83 9.46
CA LEU A 231 -16.53 9.26 9.46
C LEU A 231 -16.91 10.01 8.18
N TRP A 232 -15.99 10.78 7.59
CA TRP A 232 -16.22 11.48 6.33
C TRP A 232 -16.36 10.55 5.11
N THR A 233 -16.07 9.26 5.26
CA THR A 233 -16.37 8.26 4.20
C THR A 233 -17.84 7.81 4.18
N LEU A 234 -18.62 8.12 5.21
CA LEU A 234 -20.03 7.69 5.31
C LEU A 234 -20.92 8.14 4.14
N PRO A 235 -20.78 9.34 3.55
CA PRO A 235 -21.54 9.74 2.36
C PRO A 235 -21.28 8.86 1.13
N HIS A 236 -20.13 8.18 1.06
CA HIS A 236 -19.82 7.23 -0.02
C HIS A 236 -20.52 5.88 0.18
N ARG A 237 -21.04 5.59 1.38
CA ARG A 237 -21.63 4.29 1.70
C ARG A 237 -23.00 4.13 1.05
N ARG A 238 -23.17 3.03 0.34
CA ARG A 238 -24.42 2.59 -0.29
C ARG A 238 -25.31 1.81 0.68
N ASP A 239 -26.58 1.67 0.32
CA ASP A 239 -27.57 0.91 1.10
C ASP A 239 -27.22 -0.58 1.24
N ASP A 240 -26.54 -1.15 0.24
CA ASP A 240 -26.01 -2.53 0.26
C ASP A 240 -24.72 -2.69 1.09
N GLY A 241 -24.19 -1.59 1.61
CA GLY A 241 -22.97 -1.54 2.42
C GLY A 241 -21.68 -1.41 1.63
N ALA A 242 -21.71 -1.45 0.29
CA ALA A 242 -20.56 -1.09 -0.53
C ALA A 242 -20.27 0.42 -0.45
N TYR A 243 -19.13 0.86 -0.97
CA TYR A 243 -18.73 2.25 -1.00
C TYR A 243 -18.51 2.68 -2.45
N TRP A 244 -19.12 3.79 -2.85
CA TRP A 244 -18.76 4.47 -4.08
C TRP A 244 -17.29 4.84 -4.07
N THR A 245 -16.60 4.68 -5.20
CA THR A 245 -15.17 5.01 -5.31
C THR A 245 -14.91 6.47 -4.94
N GLY A 246 -15.68 7.41 -5.51
CA GLY A 246 -15.54 8.83 -5.17
C GLY A 246 -16.77 9.68 -5.47
N ILE A 247 -16.75 10.87 -4.88
CA ILE A 247 -17.76 11.92 -4.96
C ILE A 247 -17.09 13.21 -5.44
N VAL A 248 -17.65 13.84 -6.46
CA VAL A 248 -17.24 15.15 -6.93
C VAL A 248 -18.10 16.22 -6.27
N TYR A 249 -17.46 17.14 -5.54
CA TYR A 249 -18.09 18.26 -4.87
C TYR A 249 -17.91 19.54 -5.69
N PRO A 250 -18.88 19.92 -6.55
CA PRO A 250 -18.70 21.06 -7.43
C PRO A 250 -18.52 22.37 -6.64
N THR A 251 -17.63 23.23 -7.14
CA THR A 251 -17.48 24.61 -6.64
C THR A 251 -18.57 25.54 -7.17
N ASP A 252 -19.17 25.17 -8.29
CA ASP A 252 -20.29 25.87 -8.92
C ASP A 252 -21.61 25.42 -8.25
N PRO A 253 -22.35 26.33 -7.61
CA PRO A 253 -23.60 25.98 -6.91
C PRO A 253 -24.70 25.48 -7.85
N ASP A 254 -24.60 25.73 -9.16
CA ASP A 254 -25.57 25.25 -10.15
C ASP A 254 -25.31 23.80 -10.59
N LYS A 255 -24.16 23.22 -10.19
CA LYS A 255 -23.81 21.83 -10.50
C LYS A 255 -24.17 20.91 -9.34
N THR A 256 -24.59 19.70 -9.70
CA THR A 256 -24.94 18.67 -8.73
C THR A 256 -23.71 17.86 -8.30
N ILE A 257 -23.75 17.36 -7.06
CA ILE A 257 -22.83 16.33 -6.60
C ILE A 257 -23.01 15.07 -7.46
N VAL A 258 -21.91 14.49 -7.93
CA VAL A 258 -21.92 13.27 -8.75
C VAL A 258 -20.91 12.25 -8.24
N HIS A 259 -21.17 10.97 -8.50
CA HIS A 259 -20.20 9.90 -8.26
C HIS A 259 -19.23 9.80 -9.43
N PHE A 260 -17.95 9.64 -9.12
CA PHE A 260 -16.90 9.41 -10.12
C PHE A 260 -15.86 8.39 -9.61
N PRO A 261 -15.47 7.40 -10.44
CA PRO A 261 -16.07 7.04 -11.73
C PRO A 261 -17.56 6.68 -11.62
N ALA A 262 -18.31 6.84 -12.70
CA ALA A 262 -19.75 6.61 -12.69
C ALA A 262 -20.06 5.14 -12.37
N ASP A 263 -20.99 4.92 -11.44
CA ASP A 263 -21.45 3.61 -11.01
C ASP A 263 -20.36 2.65 -10.45
N GLU A 264 -19.20 3.18 -10.05
CA GLU A 264 -18.09 2.35 -9.55
C GLU A 264 -18.07 2.22 -8.01
N TYR A 265 -18.02 0.97 -7.52
CA TYR A 265 -17.84 0.62 -6.11
C TYR A 265 -16.84 -0.53 -5.97
N SER A 266 -15.56 -0.18 -5.95
CA SER A 266 -14.48 -1.17 -6.01
C SER A 266 -14.27 -1.94 -4.69
N ALA A 267 -13.78 -3.17 -4.80
CA ALA A 267 -13.43 -3.98 -3.63
C ALA A 267 -12.28 -3.35 -2.81
N TYR A 268 -11.35 -2.63 -3.46
CA TYR A 268 -10.25 -1.97 -2.77
C TYR A 268 -10.73 -0.79 -1.91
N THR A 269 -11.76 -0.06 -2.36
CA THR A 269 -12.37 1.03 -1.56
C THR A 269 -12.94 0.48 -0.26
N ALA A 270 -13.71 -0.61 -0.33
CA ALA A 270 -14.22 -1.28 0.87
C ALA A 270 -13.08 -1.82 1.77
N ALA A 271 -12.01 -2.35 1.16
CA ALA A 271 -10.85 -2.84 1.89
C ALA A 271 -10.15 -1.72 2.67
N ALA A 272 -9.97 -0.53 2.07
CA ALA A 272 -9.36 0.63 2.71
C ALA A 272 -10.17 1.08 3.94
N VAL A 273 -11.50 1.16 3.82
CA VAL A 273 -12.40 1.51 4.95
C VAL A 273 -12.26 0.50 6.09
N ILE A 274 -12.26 -0.80 5.79
CA ILE A 274 -12.09 -1.87 6.79
C ILE A 274 -10.72 -1.75 7.48
N MET A 275 -9.67 -1.54 6.70
CA MET A 275 -8.30 -1.40 7.22
C MET A 275 -8.14 -0.16 8.10
N ALA A 276 -8.77 0.97 7.74
CA ALA A 276 -8.79 2.18 8.55
C ALA A 276 -9.52 1.95 9.88
N ALA A 277 -10.70 1.32 9.85
CA ALA A 277 -11.43 0.95 11.05
C ALA A 277 -10.62 0.03 11.97
N ASP A 278 -9.92 -0.95 11.41
CA ASP A 278 -9.05 -1.86 12.16
C ASP A 278 -7.83 -1.16 12.77
N ALA A 279 -7.16 -0.29 12.01
CA ALA A 279 -6.04 0.52 12.48
C ALA A 279 -6.44 1.43 13.65
N ILE A 280 -7.61 2.08 13.56
CA ILE A 280 -8.15 2.96 14.60
C ILE A 280 -8.55 2.16 15.84
N SER A 281 -9.28 1.06 15.68
CA SER A 281 -9.81 0.28 16.80
C SER A 281 -8.78 -0.63 17.46
N GLY A 282 -7.76 -1.07 16.73
CA GLY A 282 -6.83 -2.11 17.18
C GLY A 282 -7.49 -3.49 17.27
N GLY A 283 -8.55 -3.74 16.47
CA GLY A 283 -9.43 -4.89 16.62
C GLY A 283 -8.83 -6.23 16.22
N SER A 284 -7.97 -6.24 15.20
CA SER A 284 -7.34 -7.45 14.67
C SER A 284 -5.86 -7.57 15.06
N PRO A 285 -5.28 -8.78 15.01
CA PRO A 285 -3.83 -8.99 15.10
C PRO A 285 -3.02 -8.25 14.02
N ALA A 286 -3.63 -7.88 12.89
CA ALA A 286 -3.01 -7.14 11.79
C ALA A 286 -3.20 -5.61 11.89
N SER A 287 -3.89 -5.09 12.91
CA SER A 287 -4.16 -3.65 13.09
C SER A 287 -2.91 -2.75 13.17
N LYS A 288 -1.76 -3.36 13.47
CA LYS A 288 -0.46 -2.68 13.53
C LYS A 288 0.35 -2.75 12.24
N LEU A 289 -0.15 -3.41 11.20
CA LEU A 289 0.57 -3.64 9.94
C LEU A 289 1.11 -2.33 9.34
N PHE A 290 0.26 -1.30 9.28
CA PHE A 290 0.63 0.01 8.73
C PHE A 290 0.93 1.07 9.79
N THR A 291 0.57 0.84 11.05
CA THR A 291 0.60 1.88 12.09
C THR A 291 1.83 1.80 12.99
N VAL A 292 2.63 0.75 12.87
CA VAL A 292 3.89 0.57 13.62
C VAL A 292 5.01 0.19 12.66
N PRO A 293 6.14 0.93 12.64
CA PRO A 293 7.28 0.55 11.84
C PRO A 293 7.75 -0.86 12.18
N MET A 294 7.92 -1.71 11.17
CA MET A 294 8.48 -3.05 11.37
C MET A 294 9.95 -2.92 11.77
N VAL A 295 10.22 -3.13 13.07
CA VAL A 295 11.58 -3.05 13.62
C VAL A 295 12.35 -4.33 13.28
N ARG A 296 13.59 -4.16 12.79
CA ARG A 296 14.55 -5.24 12.55
C ARG A 296 14.80 -6.03 13.83
N ARG A 297 14.58 -7.35 13.81
CA ARG A 297 15.14 -8.23 14.87
C ARG A 297 16.63 -8.51 14.69
N ASN A 298 17.19 -8.29 13.49
CA ASN A 298 18.55 -8.69 13.13
C ASN A 298 19.51 -7.55 12.72
N ALA A 299 19.21 -6.29 13.06
CA ALA A 299 20.10 -5.14 12.75
C ALA A 299 21.51 -5.25 13.35
N HIS A 300 21.72 -6.17 14.29
CA HIS A 300 22.98 -6.37 15.01
C HIS A 300 23.88 -7.45 14.40
N LEU A 301 23.42 -8.19 13.39
CA LEU A 301 24.25 -9.15 12.65
C LEU A 301 25.00 -8.43 11.54
N VAL A 302 25.85 -7.47 11.94
CA VAL A 302 26.98 -7.04 11.11
C VAL A 302 27.93 -8.25 11.08
N VAL A 303 27.93 -8.99 9.98
CA VAL A 303 29.01 -9.96 9.73
C VAL A 303 30.28 -9.13 9.61
N ALA A 304 31.12 -9.19 10.64
CA ALA A 304 32.47 -8.63 10.57
C ALA A 304 33.18 -9.24 9.35
N PRO A 305 33.88 -8.44 8.53
CA PRO A 305 34.64 -8.99 7.42
C PRO A 305 35.73 -9.90 7.98
N LEU A 306 35.82 -11.12 7.45
CA LEU A 306 36.99 -12.00 7.58
C LEU A 306 38.14 -11.45 6.74
#